data_AF-A0A3M1YX16-F1
#
_entry.id   AF-A0A3M1YX16-F1
#
_cell.length_a   1.000
_cell.length_b   1.000
_cell.length_c   1.000
_cell.angle_alpha   90.00
_cell.angle_beta   90.00
_cell.angle_gamma   90.00
#
_symmetry.space_group_name_H-M   'P 1'
#
loop_
_entity.id
_entity.type
_entity.pdbx_description
1 polymer ?
#
loop_
_entity_poly.entity_id
_entity_poly.type
_entity_poly.pdbx_seq_one_letter_code
_entity_poly.pdbx_strand_id
1 'polypeptide(L)' 'DPWGRIVIEGGETPMLLTAEIELDEIQEVRETIPVFEDIRKDIFDF' A
#
# COMPACT_ATOMS: atom_id res chain seq x y z
N ASP A 1 0.58 -4.20 -2.48
CA ASP A 1 -0.43 -3.59 -3.37
C ASP A 1 -0.98 -2.34 -2.68
N PRO A 2 -0.97 -1.18 -3.34
CA PRO A 2 -1.39 0.11 -2.77
C PRO A 2 -2.88 0.20 -2.40
N TRP A 3 -3.72 -0.72 -2.88
CA TRP A 3 -5.13 -0.84 -2.50
C TRP A 3 -5.37 -1.68 -1.23
N GLY A 4 -4.30 -2.16 -0.58
CA GLY A 4 -4.42 -2.99 0.61
C GLY A 4 -4.78 -4.45 0.32
N ARG A 5 -4.61 -4.91 -0.92
CA ARG A 5 -4.76 -6.34 -1.25
C ARG A 5 -3.61 -7.15 -0.67
N ILE A 6 -3.92 -8.39 -0.27
CA ILE A 6 -2.90 -9.36 0.14
C ILE A 6 -2.10 -9.75 -1.10
N VAL A 7 -0.79 -9.53 -1.07
CA VAL A 7 0.12 -9.87 -2.19
C VAL A 7 0.54 -11.33 -2.13
N ILE A 8 0.85 -11.82 -0.92
CA ILE A 8 1.18 -13.21 -0.66
C ILE A 8 0.86 -13.51 0.81
N GLU A 9 0.35 -14.69 1.08
CA GLU A 9 0.04 -15.15 2.44
C GLU A 9 0.73 -16.51 2.66
N GLY A 10 1.36 -16.67 3.82
CA GLY A 10 1.98 -17.91 4.22
C GLY A 10 1.02 -18.80 5.02
N GLY A 11 1.35 -20.09 5.07
CA GLY A 11 0.65 -21.07 5.90
C GLY A 11 1.36 -21.35 7.23
N GLU A 12 0.88 -22.35 7.96
CA GLU A 12 1.37 -22.69 9.31
C GLU A 12 2.73 -23.40 9.33
N THR A 13 3.22 -23.85 8.17
CA THR A 13 4.48 -24.61 8.06
C THR A 13 5.63 -23.76 7.52
N PRO A 14 6.90 -24.08 7.84
CA PRO A 14 8.05 -23.35 7.33
C PRO A 14 8.08 -23.27 5.79
N MET A 15 8.27 -22.06 5.25
CA MET A 15 8.28 -21.81 3.81
C MET A 15 9.12 -20.57 3.45
N LEU A 16 9.64 -20.55 2.23
CA LEU A 16 10.21 -19.35 1.60
C LEU A 16 9.17 -18.79 0.64
N LEU A 17 8.77 -17.54 0.84
CA LEU A 17 7.83 -16.83 -0.01
C LEU A 17 8.55 -15.72 -0.75
N THR A 18 8.22 -15.52 -2.01
CA THR A 18 8.74 -14.44 -2.84
C THR A 18 7.57 -13.84 -3.60
N ALA A 19 7.49 -12.52 -3.59
CA ALA A 19 6.47 -11.77 -4.31
C ALA A 19 7.14 -10.64 -5.08
N GLU A 20 6.54 -10.30 -6.21
CA GLU A 20 6.90 -9.14 -7.01
C GLU A 20 5.93 -8.01 -6.69
N ILE A 21 6.44 -6.78 -6.66
CA ILE A 21 5.65 -5.58 -6.41
C ILE A 21 5.84 -4.67 -7.62
N GLU A 22 4.74 -4.29 -8.25
CA GLU A 22 4.76 -3.25 -9.27
C GLU A 22 4.75 -1.88 -8.58
N LEU A 23 5.78 -1.07 -8.85
CA LEU A 23 5.94 0.24 -8.23
C LEU A 23 5.15 1.30 -8.99
N ASP A 24 4.93 1.11 -10.28
CA ASP A 24 4.22 2.07 -11.13
C ASP A 24 2.74 2.21 -10.69
N GLU A 25 2.13 1.13 -10.17
CA GLU A 25 0.77 1.16 -9.60
C GLU A 25 0.61 2.17 -8.45
N ILE A 26 1.69 2.48 -7.72
CA ILE A 26 1.63 3.43 -6.60
C ILE A 26 1.20 4.81 -7.08
N GLN A 27 1.71 5.24 -8.24
CA GLN A 27 1.37 6.54 -8.79
C GLN A 27 -0.11 6.59 -9.18
N GLU A 28 -0.59 5.58 -9.91
CA GLU A 28 -1.98 5.49 -10.36
C GLU A 28 -2.97 5.53 -9.19
N VAL A 29 -2.68 4.82 -8.10
CA VAL A 29 -3.54 4.81 -6.91
C VAL A 29 -3.57 6.16 -6.21
N ARG A 30 -2.41 6.82 -6.07
CA ARG A 30 -2.32 8.14 -5.43
C ARG A 30 -3.03 9.23 -6.25
N GLU A 31 -3.05 9.11 -7.58
CA GLU A 31 -3.84 9.99 -8.45
C GLU A 31 -5.34 9.69 -8.34
N THR A 32 -5.72 8.42 -8.20
CA THR A 32 -7.12 8.01 -8.06
C THR A 32 -7.74 8.47 -6.74
N ILE A 33 -7.01 8.36 -5.63
CA ILE A 33 -7.45 8.84 -4.31
C ILE A 33 -6.30 9.64 -3.65
N PRO A 34 -6.27 10.97 -3.82
CA PRO A 34 -5.17 11.82 -3.36
C PRO A 34 -5.26 12.17 -1.87
N VAL A 35 -5.36 11.14 -1.00
CA VAL A 35 -5.60 11.31 0.45
C VAL A 35 -4.61 12.25 1.16
N PHE A 36 -3.39 12.40 0.62
CA PHE A 36 -2.37 13.26 1.18
C PHE A 36 -2.65 14.76 0.99
N GLU A 37 -3.49 15.12 0.01
CA GLU A 37 -3.93 16.51 -0.21
C GLU A 37 -5.00 16.92 0.82
N ASP A 38 -5.79 15.96 1.30
CA ASP A 38 -6.88 16.20 2.26
C ASP A 38 -6.43 16.21 3.73
N ILE A 39 -5.13 16.01 4.01
CA ILE A 39 -4.62 15.97 5.39
C ILE A 39 -4.76 17.36 6.03
N ARG A 40 -5.53 17.41 7.12
CA ARG A 40 -5.71 18.59 7.99
C ARG A 40 -4.53 18.83 8.92
N LYS A 41 -3.38 19.20 8.33
CA LYS A 41 -2.14 19.53 9.03
C LYS A 41 -2.26 20.72 9.98
N ASP A 42 -3.34 21.49 9.85
CA ASP A 42 -3.69 22.60 10.74
C ASP A 42 -4.33 22.14 12.06
N ILE A 43 -4.79 20.88 12.14
CA ILE A 43 -5.47 20.33 13.32
C ILE A 43 -4.62 19.27 14.03
N PHE A 44 -3.81 18.50 13.28
CA PHE A 44 -3.01 17.40 13.82
C PHE A 44 -1.58 17.47 13.26
N ASP A 45 -0.58 17.22 14.11
CA ASP A 45 0.83 17.11 13.74
C ASP A 45 1.26 15.64 13.85
N PHE A 46 2.00 15.13 12.85
CA PHE A 46 2.39 13.72 12.70
C PHE A 46 3.90 13.55 12.73
#